data_AF-A0A3N5FWC8-F1
#
_entry.id   AF-A0A3N5FWC8-F1
#
_cell.length_a   1.000
_cell.length_b   1.000
_cell.length_c   1.000
_cell.angle_alpha   90.00
_cell.angle_beta   90.00
_cell.angle_gamma   90.00
#
_symmetry.space_group_name_H-M   'P 1'
#
loop_
_entity.id
_entity.type
_entity.pdbx_description
1 polymer ?
#
loop_
_entity_poly.entity_id
_entity_poly.type
_entity_poly.pdbx_seq_one_letter_code
_entity_poly.pdbx_strand_id
1 'polypeptide(L)'
;MKILETRVYRGPNLYARWPVVRLRVDLGELEELPTGRLPGFTDRLLEMIPSLGQHGCSHGEDGGFVRRMKEDEGTWLGHVLEHIALELQTLAGTPVSFGKTRRHNLPRGQYHVVYSYIEEVVGLEAADLALDVIHHLLPAELADHDPSPFDFQTEFEKLVRLAQRRALGPSTAALVRAAEERGIPWIRLNEGSLVQLGYGKYQKRIQATITSETRQIAVEIASDKRLTQQILEQLGLPVPRQSIAYDAEEAVEDAERIGYPVVVKPLDGHHGKAVAINLKTPEQVREAFKNARELSTRVIVEACQTGKDYRILVVDGRVVAVAQRIPGHVVGDGERSVAELVDVANSDPRRGVGHEKVLARLKLDDQTLRLLDQTGVSPDSVPP
;
A
#
# COMPACT_ATOMS: atom_id res chain seq x y z
N MET A 1 -3.80 27.18 -20.55
CA MET A 1 -3.90 25.78 -21.04
C MET A 1 -4.96 25.03 -20.23
N LYS A 2 -5.79 24.20 -20.85
CA LYS A 2 -6.83 23.41 -20.14
C LYS A 2 -7.06 22.03 -20.77
N ILE A 3 -7.57 21.09 -19.99
CA ILE A 3 -8.01 19.79 -20.47
C ILE A 3 -9.45 19.92 -20.97
N LEU A 4 -9.68 19.62 -22.25
CA LEU A 4 -11.00 19.67 -22.91
C LEU A 4 -11.77 18.35 -22.83
N GLU A 5 -11.05 17.23 -22.77
CA GLU A 5 -11.64 15.89 -22.77
C GLU A 5 -10.65 14.91 -22.13
N THR A 6 -11.16 14.05 -21.25
CA THR A 6 -10.41 12.95 -20.66
C THR A 6 -11.05 11.63 -21.06
N ARG A 7 -10.25 10.70 -21.56
CA ARG A 7 -10.72 9.35 -21.93
C ARG A 7 -9.76 8.29 -21.45
N VAL A 8 -10.29 7.30 -20.74
CA VAL A 8 -9.51 6.19 -20.20
C VAL A 8 -9.73 4.93 -21.03
N TYR A 9 -8.63 4.27 -21.40
CA TYR A 9 -8.64 2.98 -22.09
C TYR A 9 -8.10 1.90 -21.16
N ARG A 10 -8.94 0.95 -20.74
CA ARG A 10 -8.64 -0.07 -19.71
C ARG A 10 -7.99 -1.36 -20.25
N GLY A 11 -7.63 -1.39 -21.53
CA GLY A 11 -7.09 -2.56 -22.21
C GLY A 11 -6.51 -2.20 -23.58
N PRO A 12 -6.23 -3.20 -24.44
CA PRO A 12 -5.72 -2.97 -25.78
C PRO A 12 -6.59 -1.97 -26.56
N ASN A 13 -5.96 -0.95 -27.13
CA ASN A 13 -6.61 0.19 -27.76
C ASN A 13 -5.79 0.70 -28.95
N LEU A 14 -6.25 1.78 -29.58
CA LEU A 14 -5.62 2.37 -30.76
C LEU A 14 -4.19 2.86 -30.52
N TYR A 15 -3.85 3.25 -29.28
CA TYR A 15 -2.57 3.87 -28.94
C TYR A 15 -1.55 2.86 -28.40
N ALA A 16 -2.01 1.85 -27.66
CA ALA A 16 -1.17 0.87 -27.00
C ALA A 16 -1.88 -0.47 -26.77
N ARG A 17 -1.11 -1.52 -26.50
CA ARG A 17 -1.63 -2.84 -26.09
C ARG A 17 -1.96 -2.92 -24.60
N TRP A 18 -1.67 -1.86 -23.84
CA TRP A 18 -1.88 -1.74 -22.40
C TRP A 18 -2.76 -0.52 -22.07
N PRO A 19 -3.23 -0.39 -20.82
CA PRO A 19 -4.08 0.74 -20.42
C PRO A 19 -3.38 2.10 -20.57
N VAL A 20 -4.13 3.08 -21.08
CA VAL A 20 -3.66 4.46 -21.26
C VAL A 20 -4.76 5.47 -20.97
N VAL A 21 -4.37 6.65 -20.51
CA VAL A 21 -5.22 7.85 -20.50
C VAL A 21 -4.92 8.65 -21.75
N ARG A 22 -5.97 9.19 -22.39
CA ARG A 22 -5.86 10.19 -23.46
C ARG A 22 -6.57 11.46 -23.01
N LEU A 23 -5.79 12.53 -22.92
CA LEU A 23 -6.29 13.88 -22.75
C LEU A 23 -6.37 14.58 -24.10
N ARG A 24 -7.41 15.38 -24.32
CA ARG A 24 -7.41 16.43 -25.34
C ARG A 24 -7.13 17.75 -24.63
N VAL A 25 -5.97 18.32 -24.89
CA VAL A 25 -5.49 19.54 -24.23
C VAL A 25 -5.58 20.70 -25.21
N ASP A 26 -6.01 21.86 -24.73
CA ASP A 26 -5.97 23.12 -25.45
C ASP A 26 -4.96 24.06 -24.79
N LEU A 27 -3.92 24.44 -25.54
CA LEU A 27 -2.89 25.35 -25.06
C LEU A 27 -3.36 26.81 -25.05
N GLY A 28 -4.35 27.17 -25.88
CA GLY A 28 -4.74 28.57 -26.08
C GLY A 28 -3.56 29.42 -26.56
N GLU A 29 -3.33 30.55 -25.91
CA GLU A 29 -2.23 31.48 -26.24
C GLU A 29 -0.84 30.86 -26.05
N LEU A 30 -0.73 29.82 -25.22
CA LEU A 30 0.53 29.11 -24.97
C LEU A 30 1.00 28.27 -26.17
N GLU A 31 0.18 28.13 -27.22
CA GLU A 31 0.60 27.51 -28.49
C GLU A 31 1.78 28.26 -29.12
N GLU A 32 1.84 29.58 -28.96
CA GLU A 32 2.90 30.44 -29.50
C GLU A 32 4.12 30.55 -28.56
N LEU A 33 4.04 29.92 -27.38
CA LEU A 33 5.01 29.97 -26.30
C LEU A 33 5.50 28.57 -25.93
N PRO A 34 6.24 27.88 -26.81
CA PRO A 34 6.96 26.67 -26.43
C PRO A 34 7.99 26.96 -25.33
N THR A 35 8.47 25.93 -24.64
CA THR A 35 9.32 26.06 -23.43
C THR A 35 10.56 26.93 -23.63
N GLY A 36 11.16 26.96 -24.82
CA GLY A 36 12.31 27.81 -25.12
C GLY A 36 11.99 29.31 -25.11
N ARG A 37 10.71 29.67 -25.25
CA ARG A 37 10.20 31.05 -25.17
C ARG A 37 9.60 31.40 -23.79
N LEU A 38 9.71 30.51 -22.81
CA LEU A 38 9.25 30.72 -21.43
C LEU A 38 10.47 30.84 -20.48
N PRO A 39 10.94 32.07 -20.17
CA PRO A 39 12.16 32.28 -19.40
C PRO A 39 12.16 31.57 -18.04
N GLY A 40 13.19 30.76 -17.80
CA GLY A 40 13.41 30.03 -16.55
C GLY A 40 12.37 28.95 -16.23
N PHE A 41 11.40 28.67 -17.11
CA PHE A 41 10.36 27.66 -16.87
C PHE A 41 10.97 26.28 -16.64
N THR A 42 11.88 25.86 -17.53
CA THR A 42 12.53 24.55 -17.44
C THR A 42 13.35 24.38 -16.18
N ASP A 43 14.07 25.42 -15.74
CA ASP A 43 14.91 25.35 -14.55
C ASP A 43 14.04 25.27 -13.29
N ARG A 44 12.99 26.08 -13.17
CA ARG A 44 12.03 25.99 -12.05
C ARG A 44 11.30 24.64 -12.01
N LEU A 45 10.97 24.06 -13.17
CA LEU A 45 10.38 22.72 -13.25
C LEU A 45 11.33 21.65 -12.72
N LEU A 46 12.62 21.72 -13.07
CA LEU A 46 13.64 20.79 -12.58
C LEU A 46 14.00 21.00 -11.11
N GLU A 47 13.87 22.21 -10.59
CA GLU A 47 13.98 22.46 -9.14
C GLU A 47 12.83 21.77 -8.37
N MET A 48 11.62 21.80 -8.93
CA MET A 48 10.44 21.18 -8.33
C MET A 48 10.43 19.65 -8.49
N ILE A 49 10.81 19.14 -9.66
CA ILE A 49 10.82 17.70 -9.99
C ILE A 49 12.16 17.33 -10.65
N PRO A 50 13.24 17.15 -9.86
CA PRO A 50 14.60 16.95 -10.40
C PRO A 50 14.78 15.71 -11.26
N SER A 51 14.01 14.65 -10.99
CA SER A 51 14.07 13.37 -11.70
C SER A 51 13.62 13.46 -13.17
N LEU A 52 12.86 14.49 -13.56
CA LEU A 52 12.57 14.78 -14.98
C LEU A 52 13.84 14.97 -15.80
N GLY A 53 14.96 15.35 -15.16
CA GLY A 53 16.28 15.43 -15.75
C GLY A 53 16.79 14.12 -16.36
N GLN A 54 16.26 12.98 -15.95
CA GLN A 54 16.67 11.66 -16.43
C GLN A 54 15.80 11.15 -17.60
N HIS A 55 14.72 11.85 -17.97
CA HIS A 55 13.83 11.36 -19.03
C HIS A 55 14.49 11.47 -20.41
N GLY A 56 14.50 10.37 -21.18
CA GLY A 56 15.11 10.36 -22.50
C GLY A 56 14.26 10.83 -23.68
N CYS A 57 12.93 10.87 -23.54
CA CYS A 57 12.00 11.31 -24.59
C CYS A 57 12.29 10.64 -25.96
N SER A 58 12.38 11.41 -27.04
CA SER A 58 12.67 10.95 -28.41
C SER A 58 14.15 10.61 -28.66
N HIS A 59 15.05 11.06 -27.78
CA HIS A 59 16.48 10.79 -27.93
C HIS A 59 16.88 9.43 -27.36
N GLY A 60 16.10 8.88 -26.44
CA GLY A 60 16.35 7.55 -25.85
C GLY A 60 17.53 7.50 -24.88
N GLU A 61 18.07 8.66 -24.50
CA GLU A 61 19.22 8.83 -23.61
C GLU A 61 18.85 9.81 -22.49
N ASP A 62 19.40 9.60 -21.29
CA ASP A 62 19.16 10.45 -20.12
C ASP A 62 19.35 11.95 -20.46
N GLY A 63 18.43 12.80 -20.00
CA GLY A 63 18.42 14.23 -20.30
C GLY A 63 17.83 14.62 -21.64
N GLY A 64 17.43 13.67 -22.50
CA GLY A 64 16.81 13.94 -23.79
C GLY A 64 15.54 14.81 -23.72
N PHE A 65 14.75 14.69 -22.66
CA PHE A 65 13.59 15.56 -22.42
C PHE A 65 14.00 17.00 -22.12
N VAL A 66 14.98 17.20 -21.23
CA VAL A 66 15.50 18.53 -20.87
C VAL A 66 16.13 19.22 -22.07
N ARG A 67 16.92 18.46 -22.84
CA ARG A 67 17.47 18.94 -24.12
C ARG A 67 16.38 19.48 -25.02
N ARG A 68 15.30 18.71 -25.23
CA ARG A 68 14.17 19.14 -26.05
C ARG A 68 13.41 20.34 -25.49
N MET A 69 13.42 20.56 -24.18
CA MET A 69 12.82 21.76 -23.58
C MET A 69 13.67 23.02 -23.78
N LYS A 70 15.00 22.88 -23.90
CA LYS A 70 15.97 23.99 -23.97
C LYS A 70 16.52 24.29 -25.37
N GLU A 71 16.70 23.26 -26.19
CA GLU A 71 17.24 23.36 -27.55
C GLU A 71 16.18 23.89 -28.53
N ASP A 72 16.62 24.55 -29.60
CA ASP A 72 15.78 25.20 -30.60
C ASP A 72 14.72 26.14 -30.00
N GLU A 73 13.44 25.97 -30.36
CA GLU A 73 12.32 26.72 -29.77
C GLU A 73 11.76 26.05 -28.49
N GLY A 74 12.33 24.90 -28.09
CA GLY A 74 11.82 24.05 -27.02
C GLY A 74 10.68 23.12 -27.47
N THR A 75 9.81 22.75 -26.53
CA THR A 75 8.64 21.88 -26.77
C THR A 75 7.35 22.51 -26.26
N TRP A 76 6.20 22.02 -26.73
CA TRP A 76 4.89 22.48 -26.28
C TRP A 76 4.50 21.91 -24.92
N LEU A 77 3.74 22.69 -24.15
CA LEU A 77 3.32 22.34 -22.78
C LEU A 77 2.44 21.09 -22.69
N GLY A 78 1.74 20.70 -23.76
CA GLY A 78 1.05 19.41 -23.81
C GLY A 78 2.01 18.22 -23.68
N HIS A 79 3.22 18.34 -24.24
CA HIS A 79 4.27 17.33 -24.10
C HIS A 79 4.97 17.41 -22.73
N VAL A 80 5.05 18.60 -22.13
CA VAL A 80 5.52 18.75 -20.75
C VAL A 80 4.55 18.07 -19.77
N LEU A 81 3.25 18.28 -19.95
CA LEU A 81 2.18 17.64 -19.15
C LEU A 81 2.32 16.11 -19.15
N GLU A 82 2.58 15.52 -20.32
CA GLU A 82 2.82 14.08 -20.47
C GLU A 82 3.95 13.59 -19.55
N HIS A 83 5.09 14.26 -19.62
CA HIS A 83 6.29 13.86 -18.88
C HIS A 83 6.12 14.06 -17.37
N ILE A 84 5.49 15.15 -16.94
CA ILE A 84 5.17 15.38 -15.52
C ILE A 84 4.19 14.31 -15.02
N ALA A 85 3.11 14.00 -15.77
CA ALA A 85 2.13 12.99 -15.35
C ALA A 85 2.75 11.58 -15.25
N LEU A 86 3.68 11.22 -16.14
CA LEU A 86 4.43 9.96 -16.05
C LEU A 86 5.34 9.93 -14.82
N GLU A 87 6.04 11.04 -14.56
CA GLU A 87 7.00 11.11 -13.46
C GLU A 87 6.31 11.13 -12.09
N LEU A 88 5.24 11.89 -11.94
CA LEU A 88 4.45 11.90 -10.71
C LEU A 88 3.90 10.52 -10.35
N GLN A 89 3.43 9.74 -11.34
CA GLN A 89 3.02 8.35 -11.12
C GLN A 89 4.19 7.46 -10.67
N THR A 90 5.36 7.65 -11.27
CA THR A 90 6.56 6.86 -10.94
C THR A 90 7.04 7.17 -9.53
N LEU A 91 7.13 8.45 -9.16
CA LEU A 91 7.47 8.89 -7.81
C LEU A 91 6.41 8.48 -6.78
N ALA A 92 5.14 8.39 -7.16
CA ALA A 92 4.06 7.86 -6.32
C ALA A 92 4.08 6.33 -6.14
N GLY A 93 5.02 5.63 -6.78
CA GLY A 93 5.22 4.18 -6.64
C GLY A 93 4.50 3.31 -7.68
N THR A 94 3.98 3.91 -8.75
CA THR A 94 3.35 3.21 -9.88
C THR A 94 4.14 3.47 -11.17
N PRO A 95 5.28 2.77 -11.39
CA PRO A 95 6.20 3.10 -12.47
C PRO A 95 5.57 2.89 -13.84
N VAL A 96 5.60 3.94 -14.67
CA VAL A 96 5.05 3.97 -16.03
C VAL A 96 5.98 4.76 -16.93
N SER A 97 6.06 4.39 -18.22
CA SER A 97 7.06 4.98 -19.14
C SER A 97 6.55 5.31 -20.53
N PHE A 98 5.33 4.89 -20.90
CA PHE A 98 4.80 5.16 -22.23
C PHE A 98 4.06 6.49 -22.26
N GLY A 99 4.52 7.40 -23.12
CA GLY A 99 3.86 8.67 -23.42
C GLY A 99 3.95 9.02 -24.91
N LYS A 100 2.92 9.67 -25.45
CA LYS A 100 2.90 10.30 -26.77
C LYS A 100 1.97 11.50 -26.83
N THR A 101 2.54 12.65 -27.19
CA THR A 101 1.79 13.87 -27.47
C THR A 101 1.80 14.16 -28.96
N ARG A 102 0.62 14.25 -29.59
CA ARG A 102 0.49 14.50 -31.03
C ARG A 102 -0.70 15.39 -31.33
N ARG A 103 -0.51 16.30 -32.28
CA ARG A 103 -1.59 17.01 -32.98
C ARG A 103 -1.97 16.19 -34.21
N HIS A 104 -3.17 15.63 -34.24
CA HIS A 104 -3.68 14.90 -35.40
C HIS A 104 -5.19 15.11 -35.50
N ASN A 105 -5.68 15.64 -36.63
CA ASN A 105 -7.08 15.99 -36.84
C ASN A 105 -7.69 16.86 -35.72
N LEU A 106 -6.88 17.74 -35.14
CA LEU A 106 -7.29 18.70 -34.12
C LEU A 106 -7.02 20.13 -34.60
N PRO A 107 -7.81 21.12 -34.11
CA PRO A 107 -7.50 22.54 -34.30
C PRO A 107 -6.07 22.89 -33.85
N ARG A 108 -5.53 23.99 -34.37
CA ARG A 108 -4.26 24.57 -33.86
C ARG A 108 -4.38 24.85 -32.36
N GLY A 109 -3.30 24.63 -31.60
CA GLY A 109 -3.32 24.73 -30.14
C GLY A 109 -3.87 23.50 -29.40
N GLN A 110 -4.50 22.55 -30.11
CA GLN A 110 -5.05 21.34 -29.49
C GLN A 110 -4.23 20.08 -29.75
N TYR A 111 -4.01 19.30 -28.69
CA TYR A 111 -3.16 18.11 -28.72
C TYR A 111 -3.86 16.92 -28.06
N HIS A 112 -3.58 15.72 -28.60
CA HIS A 112 -3.77 14.49 -27.86
C HIS A 112 -2.53 14.23 -27.02
N VAL A 113 -2.70 14.16 -25.71
CA VAL A 113 -1.67 13.74 -24.75
C VAL A 113 -2.06 12.35 -24.27
N VAL A 114 -1.25 11.35 -24.60
CA VAL A 114 -1.52 9.95 -24.25
C VAL A 114 -0.41 9.44 -23.35
N TYR A 115 -0.75 8.83 -22.22
CA TYR A 115 0.23 8.22 -21.33
C TYR A 115 -0.31 6.94 -20.66
N SER A 116 0.57 6.01 -20.32
CA SER A 116 0.21 4.77 -19.61
C SER A 116 -0.09 5.01 -18.14
N TYR A 117 -0.92 4.15 -17.56
CA TYR A 117 -1.20 4.12 -16.12
C TYR A 117 -1.27 2.66 -15.63
N ILE A 118 -1.03 2.45 -14.34
CA ILE A 118 -1.32 1.17 -13.64
C ILE A 118 -2.67 1.29 -12.93
N GLU A 119 -2.83 2.31 -12.09
CA GLU A 119 -4.07 2.62 -11.37
C GLU A 119 -4.74 3.84 -12.00
N GLU A 120 -5.97 3.67 -12.49
CA GLU A 120 -6.70 4.69 -13.27
C GLU A 120 -6.78 6.03 -12.53
N VAL A 121 -7.20 5.99 -11.27
CA VAL A 121 -7.36 7.21 -10.46
C VAL A 121 -6.02 7.90 -10.24
N VAL A 122 -4.93 7.14 -10.03
CA VAL A 122 -3.59 7.73 -9.85
C VAL A 122 -3.12 8.41 -11.14
N GLY A 123 -3.37 7.80 -12.29
CA GLY A 123 -3.02 8.38 -13.59
C GLY A 123 -3.82 9.65 -13.93
N LEU A 124 -5.07 9.75 -13.48
CA LEU A 124 -5.90 10.94 -13.65
C LEU A 124 -5.43 12.09 -12.75
N GLU A 125 -5.28 11.81 -11.45
CA GLU A 125 -4.85 12.81 -10.45
C GLU A 125 -3.41 13.30 -10.72
N ALA A 126 -2.55 12.43 -11.26
CA ALA A 126 -1.22 12.83 -11.71
C ALA A 126 -1.27 13.81 -12.90
N ALA A 127 -2.26 13.73 -13.79
CA ALA A 127 -2.41 14.70 -14.86
C ALA A 127 -3.01 16.03 -14.40
N ASP A 128 -3.93 16.00 -13.45
CA ASP A 128 -4.47 17.22 -12.85
C ASP A 128 -3.37 17.96 -12.08
N LEU A 129 -2.60 17.25 -11.24
CA LEU A 129 -1.44 17.83 -10.56
C LEU A 129 -0.37 18.30 -11.56
N ALA A 130 -0.15 17.59 -12.66
CA ALA A 130 0.76 18.05 -13.71
C ALA A 130 0.31 19.36 -14.37
N LEU A 131 -1.00 19.55 -14.54
CA LEU A 131 -1.57 20.79 -15.05
C LEU A 131 -1.37 21.94 -14.06
N ASP A 132 -1.62 21.69 -12.78
CA ASP A 132 -1.43 22.67 -11.70
C ASP A 132 0.04 23.10 -11.58
N VAL A 133 0.98 22.15 -11.68
CA VAL A 133 2.43 22.44 -11.73
C VAL A 133 2.75 23.36 -12.92
N ILE A 134 2.23 23.04 -14.12
CA ILE A 134 2.47 23.90 -15.30
C ILE A 134 1.91 25.29 -15.06
N HIS A 135 0.68 25.42 -14.58
CA HIS A 135 0.04 26.72 -14.32
C HIS A 135 0.80 27.53 -13.28
N HIS A 136 1.24 26.91 -12.20
CA HIS A 136 2.04 27.56 -11.16
C HIS A 136 3.38 28.09 -11.69
N LEU A 137 3.99 27.41 -12.65
CA LEU A 137 5.28 27.79 -13.21
C LEU A 137 5.19 28.84 -14.34
N LEU A 138 3.99 29.11 -14.85
CA LEU A 138 3.76 30.14 -15.87
C LEU A 138 3.90 31.55 -15.26
N PRO A 139 4.33 32.55 -16.06
CA PRO A 139 4.26 33.95 -15.66
C PRO A 139 2.82 34.34 -15.27
N ALA A 140 2.68 35.22 -14.27
CA ALA A 140 1.38 35.63 -13.73
C ALA A 140 0.45 36.23 -14.80
N GLU A 141 1.02 36.85 -15.84
CA GLU A 141 0.30 37.46 -16.95
C GLU A 141 -0.32 36.43 -17.92
N LEU A 142 0.20 35.20 -17.92
CA LEU A 142 -0.23 34.09 -18.78
C LEU A 142 -1.02 33.02 -18.03
N ALA A 143 -1.06 33.12 -16.70
CA ALA A 143 -1.66 32.15 -15.83
C ALA A 143 -3.07 32.62 -15.42
N ASP A 144 -4.09 32.10 -16.12
CA ASP A 144 -5.51 32.18 -15.72
C ASP A 144 -5.75 31.24 -14.52
N HIS A 145 -5.02 31.45 -13.42
CA HIS A 145 -4.96 30.57 -12.26
C HIS A 145 -5.59 31.22 -11.03
N ASP A 146 -6.12 30.37 -10.15
CA ASP A 146 -6.53 30.73 -8.80
C ASP A 146 -5.28 31.24 -8.03
N PRO A 147 -5.28 32.47 -7.49
CA PRO A 147 -4.14 33.02 -6.73
C PRO A 147 -3.89 32.30 -5.39
N SER A 148 -4.65 31.25 -5.09
CA SER A 148 -4.42 30.39 -3.94
C SER A 148 -2.99 29.81 -3.94
N PRO A 149 -2.34 29.74 -2.76
CA PRO A 149 -0.99 29.19 -2.66
C PRO A 149 -0.97 27.73 -3.10
N PHE A 150 -0.22 27.44 -4.17
CA PHE A 150 0.06 26.08 -4.62
C PHE A 150 1.28 25.55 -3.87
N ASP A 151 1.07 24.50 -3.06
CA ASP A 151 2.14 23.75 -2.41
C ASP A 151 2.27 22.37 -3.05
N PHE A 152 3.24 22.27 -3.95
CA PHE A 152 3.55 21.02 -4.66
C PHE A 152 3.76 19.85 -3.69
N GLN A 153 4.43 20.06 -2.57
CA GLN A 153 4.77 18.98 -1.65
C GLN A 153 3.50 18.41 -1.00
N THR A 154 2.59 19.29 -0.57
CA THR A 154 1.30 18.88 0.00
C THR A 154 0.43 18.13 -1.02
N GLU A 155 0.32 18.63 -2.25
CA GLU A 155 -0.49 17.97 -3.28
C GLU A 155 0.14 16.64 -3.73
N PHE A 156 1.46 16.59 -3.86
CA PHE A 156 2.18 15.36 -4.19
C PHE A 156 2.02 14.30 -3.08
N GLU A 157 2.05 14.68 -1.79
CA GLU A 157 1.75 13.76 -0.69
C GLU A 157 0.34 13.17 -0.78
N LYS A 158 -0.67 13.95 -1.21
CA LYS A 158 -2.02 13.42 -1.42
C LYS A 158 -2.03 12.36 -2.53
N LEU A 159 -1.31 12.60 -3.63
CA LEU A 159 -1.15 11.65 -4.72
C LEU A 159 -0.45 10.35 -4.24
N VAL A 160 0.63 10.47 -3.46
CA VAL A 160 1.33 9.30 -2.88
C VAL A 160 0.39 8.50 -1.98
N ARG A 161 -0.36 9.14 -1.08
CA ARG A 161 -1.31 8.46 -0.20
C ARG A 161 -2.43 7.79 -1.00
N LEU A 162 -2.88 8.41 -2.09
CA LEU A 162 -3.86 7.82 -2.99
C LEU A 162 -3.30 6.57 -3.67
N ALA A 163 -2.09 6.64 -4.23
CA ALA A 163 -1.42 5.51 -4.87
C ALA A 163 -1.25 4.34 -3.89
N GLN A 164 -0.81 4.62 -2.66
CA GLN A 164 -0.69 3.61 -1.60
C GLN A 164 -2.03 2.95 -1.24
N ARG A 165 -3.11 3.74 -1.11
CA ARG A 165 -4.46 3.20 -0.84
C ARG A 165 -4.98 2.33 -1.98
N ARG A 166 -4.65 2.69 -3.22
CA ARG A 166 -5.09 1.96 -4.40
C ARG A 166 -4.18 0.77 -4.71
N ALA A 167 -2.92 0.73 -4.28
CA ALA A 167 -1.99 -0.35 -4.57
C ALA A 167 -2.51 -1.74 -4.15
N LEU A 168 -2.08 -2.77 -4.87
CA LEU A 168 -2.34 -4.16 -4.48
C LEU A 168 -1.59 -4.47 -3.18
N GLY A 169 -2.28 -5.12 -2.23
CA GLY A 169 -1.64 -5.60 -1.01
C GLY A 169 -0.51 -6.60 -1.31
N PRO A 170 0.45 -6.80 -0.38
CA PRO A 170 1.70 -7.51 -0.65
C PRO A 170 1.49 -8.94 -1.18
N SER A 171 0.50 -9.66 -0.65
CA SER A 171 0.17 -11.02 -1.10
C SER A 171 -0.40 -11.04 -2.52
N THR A 172 -1.34 -10.14 -2.83
CA THR A 172 -1.92 -10.03 -4.18
C THR A 172 -0.86 -9.60 -5.19
N ALA A 173 -0.04 -8.62 -4.84
CA ALA A 173 1.05 -8.13 -5.67
C ALA A 173 2.08 -9.22 -5.97
N ALA A 174 2.41 -10.08 -4.99
CA ALA A 174 3.29 -11.23 -5.21
C ALA A 174 2.72 -12.24 -6.21
N LEU A 175 1.42 -12.55 -6.13
CA LEU A 175 0.77 -13.44 -7.08
C LEU A 175 0.67 -12.83 -8.48
N VAL A 176 0.40 -11.52 -8.57
CA VAL A 176 0.37 -10.78 -9.85
C VAL A 176 1.76 -10.76 -10.50
N ARG A 177 2.83 -10.44 -9.76
CA ARG A 177 4.21 -10.51 -10.30
C ARG A 177 4.55 -11.91 -10.81
N ALA A 178 4.20 -12.94 -10.05
CA ALA A 178 4.39 -14.32 -10.48
C ALA A 178 3.60 -14.68 -11.76
N ALA A 179 2.42 -14.06 -11.96
CA ALA A 179 1.65 -14.20 -13.20
C ALA A 179 2.35 -13.48 -14.36
N GLU A 180 2.81 -12.25 -14.17
CA GLU A 180 3.55 -11.46 -15.16
C GLU A 180 4.83 -12.16 -15.63
N GLU A 181 5.65 -12.68 -14.70
CA GLU A 181 6.86 -13.46 -14.99
C GLU A 181 6.57 -14.70 -15.86
N ARG A 182 5.35 -15.24 -15.78
CA ARG A 182 4.89 -16.40 -16.55
C ARG A 182 4.12 -16.01 -17.81
N GLY A 183 4.03 -14.72 -18.13
CA GLY A 183 3.23 -14.22 -19.25
C GLY A 183 1.73 -14.47 -19.10
N ILE A 184 1.25 -14.66 -17.86
CA ILE A 184 -0.17 -14.82 -17.57
C ILE A 184 -0.78 -13.42 -17.44
N PRO A 185 -1.73 -13.05 -18.32
CA PRO A 185 -2.36 -11.74 -18.25
C PRO A 185 -3.23 -11.62 -17.00
N TRP A 186 -3.38 -10.41 -16.48
CA TRP A 186 -4.22 -10.16 -15.32
C TRP A 186 -5.05 -8.89 -15.48
N ILE A 187 -6.16 -8.83 -14.75
CA ILE A 187 -7.06 -7.67 -14.71
C ILE A 187 -7.52 -7.46 -13.28
N ARG A 188 -7.42 -6.23 -12.77
CA ARG A 188 -8.07 -5.86 -11.52
C ARG A 188 -9.57 -5.67 -11.74
N LEU A 189 -10.40 -6.35 -10.94
CA LEU A 189 -11.85 -6.35 -11.11
C LEU A 189 -12.59 -5.38 -10.18
N ASN A 190 -11.94 -4.86 -9.15
CA ASN A 190 -12.53 -3.89 -8.22
C ASN A 190 -11.47 -2.97 -7.60
N GLU A 191 -11.92 -2.02 -6.78
CA GLU A 191 -11.05 -1.13 -6.02
C GLU A 191 -10.21 -1.85 -4.94
N GLY A 192 -10.58 -3.07 -4.57
CA GLY A 192 -9.85 -3.92 -3.63
C GLY A 192 -8.84 -4.83 -4.31
N SER A 193 -8.56 -5.98 -3.70
CA SER A 193 -7.59 -6.97 -4.20
C SER A 193 -8.21 -8.08 -5.05
N LEU A 194 -9.39 -7.88 -5.67
CA LEU A 194 -9.97 -8.88 -6.55
C LEU A 194 -9.31 -8.79 -7.94
N VAL A 195 -8.60 -9.85 -8.30
CA VAL A 195 -7.85 -9.94 -9.56
C VAL A 195 -8.28 -11.17 -10.34
N GLN A 196 -8.44 -10.99 -11.65
CA GLN A 196 -8.54 -12.05 -12.63
C GLN A 196 -7.16 -12.36 -13.20
N LEU A 197 -6.82 -13.65 -13.30
CA LEU A 197 -5.65 -14.17 -14.01
C LEU A 197 -6.15 -14.95 -15.24
N GLY A 198 -5.54 -14.75 -16.39
CA GLY A 198 -5.93 -15.40 -17.64
C GLY A 198 -7.21 -14.85 -18.28
N TYR A 199 -7.59 -15.45 -19.41
CA TYR A 199 -8.76 -15.07 -20.21
C TYR A 199 -9.65 -16.27 -20.55
N GLY A 200 -10.90 -15.97 -20.90
CA GLY A 200 -11.87 -16.94 -21.41
C GLY A 200 -12.08 -18.12 -20.44
N LYS A 201 -12.15 -19.34 -20.97
CA LYS A 201 -12.36 -20.55 -20.16
C LYS A 201 -11.22 -20.89 -19.18
N TYR A 202 -10.05 -20.27 -19.34
CA TYR A 202 -8.88 -20.50 -18.48
C TYR A 202 -8.72 -19.44 -17.38
N GLN A 203 -9.64 -18.48 -17.29
CA GLN A 203 -9.56 -17.44 -16.28
C GLN A 203 -9.70 -18.02 -14.86
N LYS A 204 -8.93 -17.47 -13.92
CA LYS A 204 -9.00 -17.73 -12.49
C LYS A 204 -9.16 -16.40 -11.75
N ARG A 205 -9.77 -16.43 -10.58
CA ARG A 205 -9.92 -15.25 -9.70
C ARG A 205 -9.19 -15.49 -8.39
N ILE A 206 -8.54 -14.42 -7.92
CA ILE A 206 -7.90 -14.37 -6.61
C ILE A 206 -8.38 -13.13 -5.87
N GLN A 207 -8.49 -13.24 -4.55
CA GLN A 207 -8.66 -12.11 -3.64
C GLN A 207 -7.71 -12.31 -2.46
N ALA A 208 -6.66 -11.48 -2.40
CA ALA A 208 -5.48 -11.78 -1.59
C ALA A 208 -4.94 -13.19 -1.89
N THR A 209 -4.93 -14.10 -0.91
CA THR A 209 -4.48 -15.49 -1.09
C THR A 209 -5.63 -16.49 -1.29
N ILE A 210 -6.88 -16.03 -1.30
CA ILE A 210 -8.04 -16.88 -1.58
C ILE A 210 -8.17 -17.00 -3.10
N THR A 211 -8.23 -18.23 -3.61
CA THR A 211 -8.30 -18.50 -5.04
C THR A 211 -9.65 -19.13 -5.41
N SER A 212 -9.93 -19.23 -6.71
CA SER A 212 -11.11 -19.97 -7.20
C SER A 212 -11.12 -21.46 -6.83
N GLU A 213 -9.99 -22.01 -6.39
CA GLU A 213 -9.87 -23.40 -5.92
C GLU A 213 -10.08 -23.53 -4.40
N THR A 214 -10.10 -22.41 -3.67
CA THR A 214 -10.34 -22.40 -2.23
C THR A 214 -11.85 -22.60 -1.98
N ARG A 215 -12.25 -23.79 -1.54
CA ARG A 215 -13.66 -24.13 -1.29
C ARG A 215 -14.27 -23.22 -0.24
N GLN A 216 -15.47 -22.71 -0.49
CA GLN A 216 -16.18 -21.79 0.41
C GLN A 216 -16.33 -22.35 1.84
N ILE A 217 -16.75 -23.61 1.97
CA ILE A 217 -16.88 -24.26 3.29
C ILE A 217 -15.55 -24.28 4.04
N ALA A 218 -14.41 -24.45 3.36
CA ALA A 218 -13.10 -24.41 3.99
C ALA A 218 -12.74 -22.99 4.47
N VAL A 219 -13.13 -21.94 3.73
CA VAL A 219 -12.96 -20.54 4.16
C VAL A 219 -13.78 -20.26 5.41
N GLU A 220 -15.03 -20.73 5.44
CA GLU A 220 -15.94 -20.55 6.58
C GLU A 220 -15.41 -21.28 7.82
N ILE A 221 -14.99 -22.53 7.68
CA ILE A 221 -14.34 -23.29 8.76
C ILE A 221 -13.13 -22.54 9.29
N ALA A 222 -12.20 -22.14 8.41
CA ALA A 222 -10.96 -21.46 8.80
C ALA A 222 -11.19 -20.07 9.44
N SER A 223 -12.33 -19.43 9.16
CA SER A 223 -12.71 -18.15 9.77
C SER A 223 -13.35 -18.33 11.15
N ASP A 224 -13.89 -19.51 11.46
CA ASP A 224 -14.43 -19.85 12.77
C ASP A 224 -13.36 -20.59 13.60
N LYS A 225 -12.80 -19.88 14.60
CA LYS A 225 -11.76 -20.42 15.48
C LYS A 225 -12.23 -21.64 16.27
N ARG A 226 -13.50 -21.68 16.69
CA ARG A 226 -14.05 -22.80 17.46
C ARG A 226 -14.23 -24.01 16.57
N LEU A 227 -14.87 -23.84 15.41
CA LEU A 227 -15.09 -24.93 14.48
C LEU A 227 -13.77 -25.51 13.97
N THR A 228 -12.81 -24.65 13.64
CA THR A 228 -11.45 -25.08 13.27
C THR A 228 -10.83 -25.94 14.38
N GLN A 229 -10.85 -25.46 15.62
CA GLN A 229 -10.25 -26.20 16.74
C GLN A 229 -10.94 -27.55 16.96
N GLN A 230 -12.27 -27.61 16.96
CA GLN A 230 -13.03 -28.85 17.12
C GLN A 230 -12.69 -29.89 16.05
N ILE A 231 -12.56 -29.47 14.79
CA ILE A 231 -12.17 -30.37 13.69
C ILE A 231 -10.74 -30.89 13.91
N LEU A 232 -9.80 -30.01 14.27
CA LEU A 232 -8.41 -30.41 14.51
C LEU A 232 -8.31 -31.38 15.70
N GLU A 233 -9.06 -31.14 16.77
CA GLU A 233 -9.13 -32.03 17.94
C GLU A 233 -9.71 -33.40 17.60
N GLN A 234 -10.81 -33.45 16.84
CA GLN A 234 -11.42 -34.71 16.37
C GLN A 234 -10.46 -35.53 15.48
N LEU A 235 -9.56 -34.86 14.78
CA LEU A 235 -8.50 -35.50 13.99
C LEU A 235 -7.28 -35.91 14.83
N GLY A 236 -7.30 -35.69 16.14
CA GLY A 236 -6.22 -36.06 17.07
C GLY A 236 -5.04 -35.09 17.06
N LEU A 237 -5.18 -33.89 16.49
CA LEU A 237 -4.13 -32.88 16.52
C LEU A 237 -4.12 -32.16 17.87
N PRO A 238 -2.92 -31.81 18.39
CA PRO A 238 -2.82 -31.09 19.65
C PRO A 238 -3.36 -29.67 19.48
N VAL A 239 -4.42 -29.35 20.22
CA VAL A 239 -5.01 -28.02 20.29
C VAL A 239 -5.02 -27.54 21.75
N PRO A 240 -4.88 -26.23 22.01
CA PRO A 240 -5.03 -25.70 23.37
C PRO A 240 -6.44 -25.99 23.90
N ARG A 241 -6.56 -26.34 25.18
CA ARG A 241 -7.86 -26.43 25.85
C ARG A 241 -8.48 -25.03 25.87
N GLN A 242 -9.73 -24.91 25.43
CA GLN A 242 -10.45 -23.63 25.41
C GLN A 242 -11.93 -23.79 25.80
N SER A 243 -12.53 -22.71 26.28
CA SER A 243 -13.95 -22.58 26.57
C SER A 243 -14.48 -21.22 26.07
N ILE A 244 -15.79 -21.11 25.93
CA ILE A 244 -16.47 -19.85 25.60
C ILE A 244 -17.14 -19.35 26.87
N ALA A 245 -16.83 -18.11 27.22
CA ALA A 245 -17.50 -17.37 28.28
C ALA A 245 -18.39 -16.27 27.69
N TYR A 246 -19.56 -16.09 28.30
CA TYR A 246 -20.56 -15.08 27.98
C TYR A 246 -20.55 -13.91 28.96
N ASP A 247 -19.98 -14.10 30.14
CA ASP A 247 -19.70 -13.06 31.12
C ASP A 247 -18.33 -13.22 31.79
N ALA A 248 -17.95 -12.23 32.60
CA ALA A 248 -16.62 -12.16 33.20
C ALA A 248 -16.40 -13.21 34.31
N GLU A 249 -17.44 -13.67 34.99
CA GLU A 249 -17.29 -14.68 36.04
C GLU A 249 -17.18 -16.07 35.43
N GLU A 250 -17.96 -16.38 34.40
CA GLU A 250 -17.79 -17.61 33.60
C GLU A 250 -16.37 -17.69 33.01
N ALA A 251 -15.81 -16.56 32.57
CA ALA A 251 -14.44 -16.51 32.07
C ALA A 251 -13.39 -16.84 33.15
N VAL A 252 -13.64 -16.43 34.41
CA VAL A 252 -12.78 -16.76 35.55
C VAL A 252 -12.90 -18.23 35.91
N GLU A 253 -14.12 -18.76 36.01
CA GLU A 253 -14.37 -20.18 36.27
C GLU A 253 -13.71 -21.07 35.19
N ASP A 254 -13.81 -20.66 33.93
CA ASP A 254 -13.14 -21.31 32.81
C ASP A 254 -11.61 -21.27 32.95
N ALA A 255 -11.05 -20.14 33.35
CA ALA A 255 -9.62 -19.99 33.57
C ALA A 255 -9.11 -20.88 34.69
N GLU A 256 -9.85 -21.00 35.79
CA GLU A 256 -9.53 -21.88 36.91
C GLU A 256 -9.59 -23.36 36.51
N ARG A 257 -10.61 -23.74 35.73
CA ARG A 257 -10.77 -25.11 35.22
C ARG A 257 -9.68 -25.51 34.22
N ILE A 258 -9.29 -24.58 33.34
CA ILE A 258 -8.22 -24.81 32.35
C ILE A 258 -6.85 -24.85 33.05
N GLY A 259 -6.65 -23.97 34.02
CA GLY A 259 -5.40 -23.73 34.73
C GLY A 259 -4.61 -22.56 34.12
N TYR A 260 -4.14 -21.66 34.98
CA TYR A 260 -3.31 -20.51 34.61
C TYR A 260 -1.90 -20.92 34.15
N PRO A 261 -1.25 -20.13 33.26
CA PRO A 261 -1.76 -18.92 32.64
C PRO A 261 -2.73 -19.18 31.48
N VAL A 262 -3.65 -18.24 31.24
CA VAL A 262 -4.64 -18.29 30.16
C VAL A 262 -4.54 -17.10 29.21
N VAL A 263 -5.18 -17.25 28.04
CA VAL A 263 -5.37 -16.22 27.02
C VAL A 263 -6.87 -15.93 26.93
N VAL A 264 -7.23 -14.65 26.84
CA VAL A 264 -8.60 -14.19 26.64
C VAL A 264 -8.66 -13.42 25.31
N LYS A 265 -9.59 -13.82 24.43
CA LYS A 265 -9.73 -13.21 23.09
C LYS A 265 -11.16 -13.22 22.57
N PRO A 266 -11.59 -12.25 21.76
CA PRO A 266 -12.87 -12.31 21.08
C PRO A 266 -12.90 -13.46 20.07
N LEU A 267 -14.04 -14.14 19.96
CA LEU A 267 -14.23 -15.21 18.98
C LEU A 267 -14.04 -14.66 17.55
N ASP A 268 -14.70 -13.55 17.23
CA ASP A 268 -14.79 -12.99 15.87
C ASP A 268 -13.69 -11.93 15.55
N GLY A 269 -12.66 -11.79 16.40
CA GLY A 269 -11.60 -10.79 16.20
C GLY A 269 -10.47 -11.23 15.27
N HIS A 270 -9.92 -10.29 14.49
CA HIS A 270 -8.75 -10.47 13.63
C HIS A 270 -7.54 -9.60 14.08
N HIS A 271 -6.34 -9.92 13.58
CA HIS A 271 -5.11 -9.14 13.79
C HIS A 271 -4.71 -8.90 15.26
N GLY A 272 -5.06 -9.80 16.18
CA GLY A 272 -4.68 -9.68 17.60
C GLY A 272 -5.43 -8.58 18.37
N LYS A 273 -6.50 -8.00 17.80
CA LYS A 273 -7.31 -7.00 18.50
C LYS A 273 -8.03 -7.61 19.71
N ALA A 274 -7.93 -6.93 20.85
CA ALA A 274 -8.44 -7.37 22.15
C ALA A 274 -8.02 -8.80 22.55
N VAL A 275 -6.80 -9.20 22.17
CA VAL A 275 -6.19 -10.45 22.63
C VAL A 275 -5.31 -10.12 23.83
N ALA A 276 -5.64 -10.69 24.99
CA ALA A 276 -4.86 -10.58 26.21
C ALA A 276 -4.22 -11.93 26.52
N ILE A 277 -2.89 -11.96 26.62
CA ILE A 277 -2.10 -13.18 26.80
C ILE A 277 -1.46 -13.24 28.17
N ASN A 278 -1.05 -14.44 28.60
CA ASN A 278 -0.29 -14.67 29.84
C ASN A 278 -1.00 -14.12 31.09
N LEU A 279 -2.32 -14.25 31.15
CA LEU A 279 -3.13 -13.86 32.31
C LEU A 279 -2.96 -14.90 33.41
N LYS A 280 -2.70 -14.45 34.63
CA LYS A 280 -2.32 -15.29 35.79
C LYS A 280 -3.25 -15.14 36.97
N THR A 281 -4.16 -14.16 36.95
CA THR A 281 -5.09 -13.91 38.06
C THR A 281 -6.52 -13.70 37.56
N PRO A 282 -7.53 -13.94 38.42
CA PRO A 282 -8.93 -13.64 38.11
C PRO A 282 -9.17 -12.18 37.69
N GLU A 283 -8.52 -11.22 38.33
CA GLU A 283 -8.68 -9.79 38.05
C GLU A 283 -8.23 -9.46 36.62
N GLN A 284 -7.09 -10.01 36.20
CA GLN A 284 -6.57 -9.86 34.84
C GLN A 284 -7.53 -10.47 33.81
N VAL A 285 -8.14 -11.62 34.13
CA VAL A 285 -9.15 -12.26 33.27
C VAL A 285 -10.40 -11.39 33.14
N ARG A 286 -10.91 -10.82 34.24
CA ARG A 286 -12.09 -9.92 34.22
C ARG A 286 -11.83 -8.67 33.38
N GLU A 287 -10.66 -8.05 33.52
CA GLU A 287 -10.29 -6.88 32.73
C GLU A 287 -10.17 -7.23 31.23
N ALA A 288 -9.47 -8.32 30.92
CA ALA A 288 -9.33 -8.79 29.56
C ALA A 288 -10.68 -9.15 28.91
N PHE A 289 -11.59 -9.76 29.68
CA PHE A 289 -12.93 -10.10 29.22
C PHE A 289 -13.72 -8.85 28.83
N LYS A 290 -13.69 -7.80 29.66
CA LYS A 290 -14.36 -6.51 29.35
C LYS A 290 -13.88 -5.95 28.02
N ASN A 291 -12.56 -5.92 27.81
CA ASN A 291 -11.95 -5.43 26.57
C ASN A 291 -12.33 -6.30 25.35
N ALA A 292 -12.35 -7.63 25.50
CA ALA A 292 -12.75 -8.55 24.44
C ALA A 292 -14.25 -8.44 24.10
N ARG A 293 -15.08 -8.18 25.11
CA ARG A 293 -16.54 -8.08 25.01
C ARG A 293 -17.00 -6.88 24.19
N GLU A 294 -16.22 -5.80 24.15
CA GLU A 294 -16.47 -4.64 23.29
C GLU A 294 -16.46 -5.01 21.80
N LEU A 295 -15.72 -6.07 21.43
CA LEU A 295 -15.59 -6.51 20.04
C LEU A 295 -16.45 -7.71 19.66
N SER A 296 -16.81 -8.58 20.61
CA SER A 296 -17.62 -9.76 20.34
C SER A 296 -18.48 -10.15 21.53
N THR A 297 -19.68 -10.63 21.25
CA THR A 297 -20.60 -11.22 22.24
C THR A 297 -20.15 -12.59 22.75
N ARG A 298 -19.04 -13.14 22.26
CA ARG A 298 -18.52 -14.43 22.69
C ARG A 298 -17.01 -14.30 22.87
N VAL A 299 -16.52 -14.62 24.05
CA VAL A 299 -15.11 -14.50 24.41
C VAL A 299 -14.56 -15.90 24.65
N ILE A 300 -13.40 -16.18 24.08
CA ILE A 300 -12.68 -17.43 24.27
C ILE A 300 -11.72 -17.25 25.45
N VAL A 301 -11.73 -18.22 26.36
CA VAL A 301 -10.67 -18.44 27.35
C VAL A 301 -9.92 -19.71 26.95
N GLU A 302 -8.61 -19.62 26.71
CA GLU A 302 -7.79 -20.76 26.29
C GLU A 302 -6.49 -20.88 27.10
N ALA A 303 -5.95 -22.09 27.19
CA ALA A 303 -4.65 -22.35 27.82
C ALA A 303 -3.53 -21.57 27.12
N CYS A 304 -2.74 -20.82 27.87
CA CYS A 304 -1.60 -20.09 27.32
C CYS A 304 -0.43 -21.05 27.07
N GLN A 305 -0.05 -21.20 25.79
CA GLN A 305 1.08 -22.03 25.40
C GLN A 305 2.37 -21.19 25.32
N THR A 306 3.48 -21.78 25.72
CA THR A 306 4.82 -21.15 25.60
C THR A 306 5.66 -21.94 24.61
N GLY A 307 6.48 -21.24 23.83
CA GLY A 307 7.33 -21.85 22.83
C GLY A 307 7.62 -20.92 21.65
N LYS A 308 8.18 -21.48 20.59
CA LYS A 308 8.43 -20.76 19.34
C LYS A 308 7.16 -20.78 18.48
N ASP A 309 6.73 -19.60 18.03
CA ASP A 309 5.61 -19.45 17.09
C ASP A 309 6.12 -19.63 15.65
N TYR A 310 5.52 -20.57 14.93
CA TYR A 310 5.84 -20.87 13.53
C TYR A 310 4.62 -20.70 12.65
N ARG A 311 4.78 -19.95 11.56
CA ARG A 311 3.83 -19.88 10.45
C ARG A 311 4.22 -20.87 9.37
N ILE A 312 3.35 -21.84 9.15
CA ILE A 312 3.51 -22.88 8.12
C ILE A 312 2.62 -22.53 6.93
N LEU A 313 3.21 -22.44 5.73
CA LEU A 313 2.49 -22.27 4.48
C LEU A 313 2.34 -23.64 3.80
N VAL A 314 1.09 -24.05 3.61
CA VAL A 314 0.73 -25.29 2.90
C VAL A 314 0.09 -24.93 1.57
N VAL A 315 0.63 -25.48 0.48
CA VAL A 315 0.10 -25.32 -0.88
C VAL A 315 -0.05 -26.70 -1.48
N ASP A 316 -1.23 -27.01 -2.00
CA ASP A 316 -1.53 -28.31 -2.63
C ASP A 316 -1.16 -29.53 -1.75
N GLY A 317 -1.50 -29.44 -0.46
CA GLY A 317 -1.22 -30.48 0.52
C GLY A 317 0.25 -30.61 0.94
N ARG A 318 1.15 -29.73 0.48
CA ARG A 318 2.58 -29.74 0.80
C ARG A 318 3.00 -28.52 1.60
N VAL A 319 3.82 -28.73 2.62
CA VAL A 319 4.48 -27.62 3.33
C VAL A 319 5.54 -27.03 2.40
N VAL A 320 5.34 -25.77 1.98
CA VAL A 320 6.25 -25.08 1.06
C VAL A 320 7.17 -24.09 1.75
N ALA A 321 6.76 -23.56 2.91
CA ALA A 321 7.57 -22.63 3.69
C ALA A 321 7.18 -22.70 5.18
N VAL A 322 8.16 -22.45 6.04
CA VAL A 322 7.98 -22.25 7.48
C VAL A 322 8.73 -21.00 7.89
N ALA A 323 8.06 -20.09 8.58
CA ALA A 323 8.66 -18.88 9.11
C ALA A 323 8.45 -18.81 10.61
N GLN A 324 9.52 -18.62 11.38
CA GLN A 324 9.40 -18.30 12.80
C GLN A 324 8.93 -16.85 12.94
N ARG A 325 7.93 -16.63 13.79
CA ARG A 325 7.47 -15.30 14.15
C ARG A 325 8.22 -14.83 15.38
N ILE A 326 8.92 -13.72 15.23
CA ILE A 326 9.67 -13.09 16.30
C ILE A 326 8.92 -11.80 16.68
N PRO A 327 8.53 -11.62 17.95
CA PRO A 327 7.94 -10.38 18.43
C PRO A 327 8.85 -9.17 18.13
N GLY A 328 8.26 -7.99 18.01
CA GLY A 328 9.02 -6.75 17.92
C GLY A 328 9.92 -6.61 19.15
N HIS A 329 11.22 -6.51 18.93
CA HIS A 329 12.21 -6.37 19.98
C HIS A 329 13.35 -5.49 19.49
N VAL A 330 14.07 -4.94 20.46
CA VAL A 330 15.40 -4.37 20.29
C VAL A 330 16.37 -5.17 21.16
N VAL A 331 17.64 -5.17 20.79
CA VAL A 331 18.72 -5.81 21.55
C VAL A 331 19.56 -4.70 22.15
N GLY A 332 19.81 -4.76 23.46
CA GLY A 332 20.68 -3.81 24.14
C GLY A 332 22.10 -3.90 23.63
N ASP A 333 22.72 -2.73 23.50
CA ASP A 333 24.14 -2.59 23.15
C ASP A 333 24.94 -1.95 24.29
N GLY A 334 24.31 -1.69 25.44
CA GLY A 334 24.91 -1.04 26.60
C GLY A 334 25.20 0.46 26.42
N GLU A 335 24.88 1.05 25.26
CA GLU A 335 25.20 2.45 24.94
C GLU A 335 23.94 3.28 24.65
N ARG A 336 22.96 2.72 23.94
CA ARG A 336 21.77 3.42 23.45
C ARG A 336 20.54 3.13 24.31
N SER A 337 19.68 4.14 24.46
CA SER A 337 18.37 3.97 25.06
C SER A 337 17.46 3.09 24.21
N VAL A 338 16.41 2.52 24.80
CA VAL A 338 15.38 1.75 24.05
C VAL A 338 14.79 2.58 22.92
N ALA A 339 14.53 3.88 23.12
CA ALA A 339 14.02 4.78 22.09
C ALA A 339 15.00 4.90 20.90
N GLU A 340 16.28 5.10 21.17
CA GLU A 340 17.31 5.16 20.13
C GLU A 340 17.48 3.83 19.39
N LEU A 341 17.42 2.70 20.11
CA LEU A 341 17.46 1.37 19.49
C LEU A 341 16.23 1.12 18.59
N VAL A 342 15.07 1.64 18.96
CA VAL A 342 13.86 1.61 18.14
C VAL A 342 14.06 2.43 16.87
N ASP A 343 14.67 3.62 16.95
CA ASP A 343 14.98 4.45 15.79
C ASP A 343 15.97 3.78 14.84
N VAL A 344 17.03 3.16 15.38
CA VAL A 344 17.98 2.34 14.62
C VAL A 344 17.27 1.16 13.96
N ALA A 345 16.43 0.43 14.69
CA ALA A 345 15.67 -0.68 14.11
C ALA A 345 14.72 -0.21 12.99
N ASN A 346 14.15 0.98 13.13
CA ASN A 346 13.25 1.62 12.16
C ASN A 346 13.96 2.25 10.95
N SER A 347 15.29 2.38 10.98
CA SER A 347 16.07 2.81 9.82
C SER A 347 16.19 1.73 8.74
N ASP A 348 15.81 0.47 9.04
CA ASP A 348 15.74 -0.61 8.06
C ASP A 348 14.76 -0.24 6.93
N PRO A 349 15.19 -0.19 5.65
CA PRO A 349 14.33 0.21 4.53
C PRO A 349 13.14 -0.73 4.32
N ARG A 350 13.16 -1.94 4.88
CA ARG A 350 12.04 -2.90 4.84
C ARG A 350 10.93 -2.56 5.84
N ARG A 351 11.15 -1.64 6.79
CA ARG A 351 10.13 -1.19 7.75
C ARG A 351 9.30 -0.02 7.23
N GLY A 352 7.98 -0.15 7.32
CA GLY A 352 7.01 0.82 6.83
C GLY A 352 5.94 1.17 7.85
N VAL A 353 5.08 2.14 7.51
CA VAL A 353 3.93 2.48 8.34
C VAL A 353 2.85 1.41 8.14
N GLY A 354 2.27 0.92 9.24
CA GLY A 354 1.27 -0.15 9.18
C GLY A 354 1.79 -1.42 8.52
N HIS A 355 1.08 -1.90 7.49
CA HIS A 355 1.42 -3.11 6.72
C HIS A 355 1.85 -2.79 5.28
N GLU A 356 2.32 -1.57 5.02
CA GLU A 356 2.74 -1.12 3.69
C GLU A 356 4.01 -1.83 3.20
N LYS A 357 4.91 -2.20 4.12
CA LYS A 357 6.15 -2.93 3.81
C LYS A 357 6.18 -4.29 4.50
N VAL A 358 7.24 -5.06 4.20
CA VAL A 358 7.46 -6.42 4.74
C VAL A 358 7.49 -6.42 6.27
N LEU A 359 8.08 -5.38 6.87
CA LEU A 359 8.13 -5.21 8.31
C LEU A 359 7.35 -3.95 8.72
N ALA A 360 6.63 -4.02 9.84
CA ALA A 360 6.03 -2.84 10.45
C ALA A 360 7.09 -2.07 11.24
N ARG A 361 7.01 -0.73 11.24
CA ARG A 361 7.79 0.10 12.17
C ARG A 361 7.43 -0.24 13.61
N LEU A 362 8.44 -0.32 14.47
CA LEU A 362 8.27 -0.40 15.91
C LEU A 362 7.76 0.96 16.40
N LYS A 363 6.77 0.96 17.28
CA LYS A 363 6.20 2.16 17.88
C LYS A 363 6.27 2.03 19.38
N LEU A 364 6.62 3.11 20.08
CA LEU A 364 6.49 3.21 21.52
C LEU A 364 5.06 3.67 21.86
N ASP A 365 4.11 2.77 21.65
CA ASP A 365 2.69 2.98 22.00
C ASP A 365 2.38 2.49 23.43
N ASP A 366 1.16 2.73 23.91
CA ASP A 366 0.74 2.35 25.27
C ASP A 366 0.89 0.84 25.57
N GLN A 367 0.82 -0.02 24.54
CA GLN A 367 1.07 -1.45 24.71
C GLN A 367 2.56 -1.73 24.91
N THR A 368 3.41 -1.07 24.12
CA THR A 368 4.86 -1.19 24.23
C THR A 368 5.37 -0.64 25.55
N LEU A 369 4.85 0.50 26.00
CA LEU A 369 5.19 1.09 27.31
C LEU A 369 4.81 0.15 28.46
N ARG A 370 3.61 -0.44 28.44
CA ARG A 370 3.19 -1.44 29.43
C ARG A 370 4.09 -2.68 29.43
N LEU A 371 4.57 -3.13 28.27
CA LEU A 371 5.48 -4.27 28.19
C LEU A 371 6.87 -3.92 28.77
N LEU A 372 7.38 -2.73 28.48
CA LEU A 372 8.63 -2.23 29.04
C LEU A 372 8.55 -2.12 30.57
N ASP A 373 7.46 -1.54 31.09
CA ASP A 373 7.22 -1.41 32.54
C ASP A 373 7.21 -2.77 33.24
N GLN A 374 6.62 -3.81 32.63
CA GLN A 374 6.63 -5.18 33.17
C GLN A 374 8.04 -5.78 33.28
N THR A 375 8.99 -5.28 32.48
CA THR A 375 10.40 -5.68 32.52
C THR A 375 11.27 -4.76 33.39
N GLY A 376 10.69 -3.69 33.95
CA GLY A 376 11.41 -2.68 34.72
C GLY A 376 12.29 -1.77 33.85
N VAL A 377 12.00 -1.67 32.55
CA VAL A 377 12.74 -0.88 31.57
C VAL A 377 11.83 0.27 31.12
N SER A 378 12.39 1.45 30.84
CA SER A 378 11.68 2.59 30.23
C SER A 378 12.24 2.89 28.83
N PRO A 379 11.56 3.70 28.00
CA PRO A 379 12.10 4.17 26.73
C PRO A 379 13.50 4.80 26.82
N ASP A 380 13.79 5.46 27.95
CA ASP A 380 15.07 6.14 28.21
C ASP A 380 16.13 5.22 28.83
N SER A 381 15.76 4.00 29.20
CA SER A 381 16.69 3.04 29.79
C SER A 381 17.68 2.52 28.75
N VAL A 382 18.93 2.31 29.16
CA VAL A 382 19.99 1.72 28.33
C VAL A 382 20.12 0.23 28.69
N PRO A 383 19.52 -0.69 27.92
CA PRO A 383 19.64 -2.12 28.17
C PRO A 383 21.07 -2.62 27.87
N PRO A 384 21.58 -3.56 28.70
CA PRO A 384 22.93 -4.10 28.56
C PRO A 384 23.12 -5.00 27.34
#